data_AF-X5ZC51-F1
#
_entry.id   AF-X5ZC51-F1
#
_cell.length_a   1.000
_cell.length_b   1.000
_cell.length_c   1.000
_cell.angle_alpha   90.00
_cell.angle_beta   90.00
_cell.angle_gamma   90.00
#
_symmetry.space_group_name_H-M   'P 1'
#
loop_
_entity.id
_entity.type
_entity.pdbx_description
1 polymer ?
#
loop_
_entity_poly.entity_id
_entity_poly.type
_entity_poly.pdbx_seq_one_letter_code
_entity_poly.pdbx_strand_id
1 'polypeptide(L)' 'MKIMLNRYRPGDAVSAADVAFLAEALKRHPEARTKIGSGIRSFDVRSADYGTKCFWVLRTDGSEERFSYKSCV' A
#
# COMPACT_ATOMS: atom_id res chain seq x y z
N MET A 1 6.40 -2.46 -9.06
CA MET A 1 5.37 -1.67 -8.33
C MET A 1 5.05 -0.31 -8.96
N LYS A 2 6.01 0.43 -9.54
CA LYS A 2 5.74 1.73 -10.20
C LYS A 2 4.68 1.67 -11.32
N ILE A 3 4.73 0.64 -12.18
CA ILE A 3 3.76 0.46 -13.29
C ILE A 3 2.34 0.30 -12.72
N MET A 4 2.18 -0.56 -11.72
CA MET A 4 0.91 -0.81 -11.04
C MET A 4 0.35 0.47 -10.40
N LEU A 5 1.18 1.20 -9.64
CA LEU A 5 0.78 2.46 -9.02
C LEU A 5 0.29 3.51 -10.03
N ASN A 6 0.86 3.53 -11.24
CA ASN A 6 0.43 4.44 -12.31
C ASN A 6 -0.93 4.07 -12.91
N ARG A 7 -1.41 2.82 -12.75
CA ARG A 7 -2.74 2.40 -13.23
C ARG A 7 -3.87 2.97 -12.38
N TYR A 8 -3.59 3.28 -11.12
CA TYR A 8 -4.57 3.79 -10.16
C TYR A 8 -4.48 5.32 -10.03
N ARG A 9 -5.64 5.95 -9.83
CA ARG A 9 -5.74 7.38 -9.51
C ARG A 9 -5.68 7.57 -8.00
N PRO A 10 -5.20 8.72 -7.51
CA PRO A 10 -5.36 9.09 -6.11
C PRO A 10 -6.84 9.05 -5.70
N GLY A 11 -7.17 8.32 -4.65
CA GLY A 11 -8.53 8.03 -4.20
C GLY A 11 -9.08 6.67 -4.67
N ASP A 12 -8.40 5.97 -5.58
CA ASP A 12 -8.85 4.65 -6.04
C ASP A 12 -8.47 3.55 -5.03
N ALA A 13 -9.45 2.68 -4.78
CA ALA A 13 -9.22 1.42 -4.09
C ALA A 13 -8.51 0.43 -5.02
N VAL A 14 -7.52 -0.28 -4.48
CA VAL A 14 -6.77 -1.28 -5.22
C VAL A 14 -7.62 -2.55 -5.39
N SER A 15 -7.60 -3.14 -6.58
CA SER A 15 -8.36 -4.37 -6.85
C SER A 15 -7.85 -5.56 -6.02
N ALA A 16 -8.72 -6.54 -5.72
CA ALA A 16 -8.39 -7.68 -4.86
C ALA A 16 -7.16 -8.50 -5.33
N ALA A 17 -6.97 -8.66 -6.65
CA ALA A 17 -5.81 -9.34 -7.22
C ALA A 17 -4.51 -8.60 -6.89
N ASP A 18 -4.55 -7.28 -7.01
CA ASP A 18 -3.45 -6.39 -6.75
C ASP A 18 -3.19 -6.19 -5.24
N VAL A 19 -4.23 -6.26 -4.41
CA VAL A 19 -4.15 -6.29 -2.94
C VAL A 19 -3.33 -7.48 -2.47
N ALA A 20 -3.58 -8.68 -3.01
CA ALA A 20 -2.80 -9.87 -2.65
C ALA A 20 -1.32 -9.71 -3.04
N PHE A 21 -1.05 -9.15 -4.22
CA PHE A 21 0.31 -8.85 -4.66
C PHE A 21 1.02 -7.83 -3.75
N LEU A 22 0.33 -6.74 -3.36
CA LEU A 22 0.86 -5.73 -2.44
C LEU A 22 1.08 -6.29 -1.02
N ALA A 23 0.21 -7.19 -0.55
CA ALA A 23 0.37 -7.83 0.75
C ALA A 23 1.63 -8.71 0.77
N GLU A 24 1.86 -9.52 -0.27
CA GLU A 24 3.08 -10.33 -0.40
C GLU A 24 4.35 -9.46 -0.52
N ALA A 25 4.26 -8.35 -1.24
CA ALA A 25 5.33 -7.36 -1.30
C ALA A 25 5.63 -6.75 0.06
N LEU A 26 4.59 -6.36 0.80
CA LEU A 26 4.71 -5.76 2.12
C LEU A 26 5.35 -6.71 3.12
N LYS A 27 5.05 -8.02 3.03
CA LYS A 27 5.69 -9.06 3.86
C LYS A 27 7.21 -9.14 3.68
N ARG A 28 7.74 -8.71 2.53
CA ARG A 28 9.20 -8.67 2.27
C ARG A 28 9.86 -7.39 2.76
N HIS A 29 9.08 -6.41 3.23
CA HIS A 29 9.61 -5.16 3.78
C HIS A 29 10.26 -5.42 5.16
N PRO A 30 11.40 -4.80 5.50
CA PRO A 30 12.02 -4.96 6.82
C PRO A 30 11.08 -4.53 7.96
N GLU A 31 10.21 -3.54 7.71
CA GLU A 31 9.18 -3.09 8.66
C GLU A 31 7.79 -3.70 8.41
N ALA A 32 7.72 -4.87 7.74
CA ALA A 32 6.46 -5.55 7.41
C ALA A 32 5.53 -5.67 8.63
N ARG A 33 6.09 -6.08 9.77
CA ARG A 33 5.34 -6.29 11.01
C ARG A 33 4.66 -5.00 11.49
N THR A 34 5.35 -3.87 11.42
CA THR A 34 4.81 -2.54 11.81
C THR A 34 3.77 -2.06 10.81
N LYS A 35 4.02 -2.24 9.50
CA LYS A 35 3.10 -1.79 8.45
C LYS A 35 1.81 -2.61 8.41
N ILE A 36 1.90 -3.92 8.58
CA ILE A 36 0.73 -4.81 8.71
C ILE A 36 -0.02 -4.53 10.02
N GLY A 37 0.71 -4.39 11.13
CA GLY A 37 0.12 -4.14 12.45
C GLY A 37 -0.92 -5.21 12.82
N SER A 38 -2.16 -4.76 13.00
CA SER A 38 -3.35 -5.56 13.35
C SER A 38 -3.93 -6.40 12.19
N GLY A 39 -3.49 -6.17 10.95
CA GLY A 39 -3.92 -6.90 9.76
C GLY A 39 -4.36 -5.97 8.64
N ILE A 40 -4.20 -6.42 7.39
CA ILE A 40 -4.54 -5.62 6.20
C ILE A 40 -6.01 -5.85 5.85
N ARG A 41 -6.79 -4.77 5.77
CA ARG A 41 -8.17 -4.78 5.28
C ARG A 41 -8.22 -4.55 3.77
N SER A 42 -7.54 -3.49 3.30
CA SER A 42 -7.52 -3.09 1.89
C SER A 42 -6.35 -2.15 1.62
N PHE A 43 -6.11 -1.83 0.34
CA PHE A 43 -5.14 -0.80 -0.05
C PHE A 43 -5.83 0.29 -0.86
N ASP A 44 -5.43 1.54 -0.61
CA ASP A 44 -5.80 2.70 -1.40
C ASP A 44 -4.57 3.31 -2.07
N VAL A 45 -4.75 3.94 -3.22
CA VAL A 45 -3.73 4.80 -3.81
C VAL A 45 -4.06 6.23 -3.46
N ARG A 46 -3.13 6.96 -2.86
CA ARG A 46 -3.29 8.39 -2.59
C ARG A 46 -2.07 9.17 -3.05
N SER A 47 -2.30 10.46 -3.30
CA SER A 47 -1.24 11.42 -3.53
C SER A 47 -0.48 11.64 -2.23
N ALA A 48 0.84 11.49 -2.32
CA ALA A 48 1.79 11.86 -1.29
C ALA A 48 2.42 13.22 -1.62
N ASP A 49 3.38 13.64 -0.80
CA ASP A 49 4.10 14.89 -0.98
C ASP A 49 4.73 15.00 -2.38
N TYR A 50 4.86 16.25 -2.86
CA TYR A 50 5.49 16.59 -4.14
C TYR A 50 4.83 15.95 -5.38
N GLY A 51 3.51 15.68 -5.33
CA GLY A 51 2.76 15.13 -6.46
C GLY A 51 3.07 13.67 -6.78
N THR A 52 3.73 12.97 -5.85
CA THR A 52 3.97 11.53 -5.99
C THR A 52 2.75 10.73 -5.57
N LYS A 53 2.63 9.48 -6.01
CA LYS A 53 1.58 8.55 -5.55
C LYS A 53 2.21 7.51 -4.63
N CYS A 54 1.48 7.08 -3.61
CA CYS A 54 1.87 6.01 -2.71
C CYS A 54 0.67 5.11 -2.40
N PHE A 55 0.97 3.89 -1.97
CA PHE A 55 -0.04 2.98 -1.46
C PHE A 55 -0.29 3.27 0.02
N TRP A 56 -1.53 3.15 0.43
CA TRP A 56 -1.98 3.30 1.81
C TRP A 56 -2.64 2.00 2.23
N VAL A 57 -2.12 1.40 3.28
CA VAL A 57 -2.66 0.19 3.89
C VAL A 57 -3.76 0.61 4.84
N LEU A 58 -4.99 0.19 4.58
CA LEU A 58 -6.07 0.29 5.56
C LEU A 58 -6.04 -0.98 6.39
N ARG A 59 -5.91 -0.82 7.71
CA ARG A 59 -5.87 -1.94 8.64
C ARG A 59 -7.26 -2.32 9.13
N THR A 60 -7.38 -3.51 9.71
CA THR A 60 -8.64 -4.02 10.28
C THR A 60 -9.07 -3.27 11.53
N ASP A 61 -8.13 -2.65 12.25
CA ASP A 61 -8.41 -1.78 13.42
C ASP A 61 -8.87 -0.36 13.04
N GLY A 62 -8.99 -0.05 11.74
CA GLY A 62 -9.36 1.27 11.25
C GLY A 62 -8.20 2.26 11.09
N SER A 63 -7.00 1.90 11.54
CA SER A 63 -5.80 2.69 11.30
C SER A 63 -5.35 2.57 9.85
N GLU A 64 -4.70 3.61 9.35
CA GLU A 64 -4.12 3.62 8.02
C GLU A 64 -2.62 3.88 8.06
N GLU A 65 -1.90 3.37 7.07
CA GLU A 65 -0.45 3.47 7.04
C GLU A 65 0.07 3.65 5.62
N ARG A 66 0.96 4.62 5.46
CA ARG A 66 1.61 4.84 4.17
C ARG A 66 2.68 3.80 3.91
N PHE A 67 2.63 3.20 2.73
CA PHE A 67 3.59 2.23 2.24
C PHE A 67 4.14 2.71 0.89
N SER A 68 5.44 3.01 0.86
CA SER A 68 6.13 3.38 -0.36
C SER A 68 6.89 2.18 -0.91
N TYR A 69 6.61 1.82 -2.15
CA TYR A 69 7.27 0.69 -2.80
C TYR A 69 8.78 0.86 -2.96
N LYS A 70 9.31 2.08 -2.81
CA LYS A 70 10.76 2.38 -2.86
C LYS A 70 11.53 1.66 -1.74
N SER A 71 10.89 1.39 -0.62
CA SER A 71 11.52 0.76 0.55
C SER A 71 11.47 -0.78 0.50
N CYS A 72 10.82 -1.36 -0.52
CA CYS A 72 10.72 -2.80 -0.75
C CYS A 72 11.77 -3.36 -1.75
N VAL A 73 12.75 -2.54 -2.17
CA VAL A 73 13.78 -2.91 -3.14
C VAL A 73 15.14 -2.92 -2.47
#